data_AF-A0A5T2H4T4-F1
#
_entry.id   AF-A0A5T2H4T4-F1
#
_cell.length_a   1.000
_cell.length_b   1.000
_cell.length_c   1.000
_cell.angle_alpha   90.00
_cell.angle_beta   90.00
_cell.angle_gamma   90.00
#
_symmetry.space_group_name_H-M   'P 1'
#
loop_
_entity.id
_entity.type
_entity.pdbx_description
1 polymer ?
#
loop_
_entity_poly.entity_id
_entity_poly.type
_entity_poly.pdbx_seq_one_letter_code
_entity_poly.pdbx_strand_id
1 'polypeptide(L)'
;MTQKRTLLKYGILSLALAAPLSACAFDSLTVIGDSLSDTGNNGRWTWDSGQNKLYDEQLAELYGLALSPSSNGGSNYAAGGATATPELNPQDNTADQVRQWLAKTGGKADHNGLYIHWVGGNDLAAAIARPAMAQQIAGNSATSAAVQVGLLLDAGAGLVVVPNVPDIS
;
A
#
# COMPACT_ATOMS: atom_id res chain seq x y z
N MET A 1 49.75 -34.49 53.43
CA MET A 1 50.19 -33.95 52.13
C MET A 1 48.96 -33.54 51.34
N THR A 2 48.71 -32.24 51.22
CA THR A 2 47.44 -31.68 50.72
C THR A 2 47.59 -31.32 49.25
N GLN A 3 46.90 -32.03 48.35
CA GLN A 3 46.89 -31.68 46.92
C GLN A 3 46.07 -30.40 46.69
N LYS A 4 46.70 -29.40 46.09
CA LYS A 4 46.03 -28.20 45.58
C LYS A 4 45.45 -28.51 44.20
N ARG A 5 44.12 -28.48 44.07
CA ARG A 5 43.42 -28.55 42.78
C ARG A 5 43.43 -27.18 42.13
N THR A 6 44.11 -27.05 41.00
CA THR A 6 44.16 -25.83 40.18
C THR A 6 42.85 -25.72 39.40
N LEU A 7 42.07 -24.65 39.66
CA LEU A 7 40.87 -24.32 38.90
C LEU A 7 41.28 -23.71 37.54
N LEU A 8 41.02 -24.45 36.46
CA LEU A 8 41.10 -23.93 35.09
C LEU A 8 39.95 -22.94 34.88
N LYS A 9 40.29 -21.67 34.63
CA LYS A 9 39.33 -20.62 34.27
C LYS A 9 38.97 -20.77 32.80
N TYR A 10 37.76 -21.24 32.49
CA TYR A 10 37.22 -21.20 31.14
C TYR A 10 36.73 -19.78 30.85
N GLY A 11 37.43 -19.07 29.96
CA GLY A 11 36.97 -17.81 29.40
C GLY A 11 35.89 -18.08 28.36
N ILE A 12 34.71 -17.50 28.54
CA ILE A 12 33.63 -17.50 27.55
C ILE A 12 34.01 -16.48 26.47
N LEU A 13 34.32 -16.95 25.26
CA LEU A 13 34.50 -16.10 24.10
C LEU A 13 33.13 -15.87 23.45
N SER A 14 32.48 -14.76 23.78
CA SER A 14 31.24 -14.32 23.15
C SER A 14 31.53 -13.77 21.76
N LEU A 15 31.33 -14.58 20.73
CA LEU A 15 31.39 -14.18 19.33
C LEU A 15 30.07 -13.45 18.99
N ALA A 16 30.05 -12.13 19.14
CA ALA A 16 28.93 -11.32 18.67
C ALA A 16 28.97 -11.27 17.13
N LEU A 17 28.12 -12.07 16.48
CA LEU A 17 27.92 -12.02 15.05
C LEU A 17 27.18 -10.71 14.73
N ALA A 18 27.92 -9.67 14.39
CA ALA A 18 27.36 -8.43 13.85
C ALA A 18 26.89 -8.70 12.41
N ALA A 19 25.77 -9.41 12.27
CA ALA A 19 25.03 -9.35 11.03
C ALA A 19 24.55 -7.90 10.85
N PRO A 20 24.75 -7.26 9.69
CA PRO A 20 24.08 -6.01 9.42
C PRO A 20 22.58 -6.29 9.51
N LEU A 21 21.93 -5.74 10.53
CA LEU A 21 20.48 -5.58 10.51
C LEU A 21 20.23 -4.64 9.34
N SER A 22 19.82 -5.17 8.19
CA SER A 22 19.09 -4.38 7.22
C SER A 22 17.86 -3.87 7.97
N ALA A 23 17.86 -2.59 8.31
CA ALA A 23 16.65 -1.96 8.78
C ALA A 23 15.65 -2.07 7.63
N CYS A 24 14.59 -2.88 7.82
CA CYS A 24 13.46 -2.85 6.91
C CYS A 24 12.95 -1.41 6.91
N ALA A 25 12.90 -0.76 5.74
CA ALA A 25 12.46 0.63 5.67
C ALA A 25 11.01 0.78 6.13
N PHE A 26 10.22 -0.29 5.98
CA PHE A 26 8.81 -0.36 6.35
C PHE A 26 8.48 -1.75 6.93
N ASP A 27 7.49 -1.79 7.82
CA ASP A 27 7.00 -3.04 8.44
C ASP A 27 5.83 -3.67 7.67
N SER A 28 5.10 -2.85 6.90
CA SER A 28 3.95 -3.28 6.10
C SER A 28 3.75 -2.40 4.86
N LEU A 29 3.01 -2.93 3.88
CA LEU A 29 2.55 -2.18 2.71
C LEU A 29 1.03 -2.32 2.59
N THR A 30 0.33 -1.19 2.49
CA THR A 30 -1.09 -1.13 2.14
C THR A 30 -1.28 -0.30 0.88
N VAL A 31 -2.08 -0.81 -0.05
CA VAL A 31 -2.32 -0.15 -1.34
C VAL A 31 -3.83 0.06 -1.52
N ILE A 32 -4.21 1.28 -1.86
CA ILE A 32 -5.57 1.72 -2.19
C ILE A 32 -5.51 2.40 -3.55
N GLY A 33 -6.41 2.05 -4.46
CA GLY A 33 -6.36 2.60 -5.80
C GLY A 33 -7.16 1.84 -6.85
N ASP A 34 -6.72 2.00 -8.09
CA ASP A 34 -7.36 1.46 -9.29
C ASP A 34 -6.52 0.38 -9.98
N SER A 35 -6.76 0.17 -11.29
CA SER A 35 -6.07 -0.81 -12.12
C SER A 35 -4.55 -0.66 -12.14
N LEU A 36 -4.00 0.54 -11.93
CA LEU A 36 -2.56 0.77 -11.90
C LEU A 36 -1.87 0.05 -10.72
N SER A 37 -2.64 -0.33 -9.71
CA SER A 37 -2.14 -1.03 -8.52
C SER A 37 -2.92 -2.32 -8.21
N ASP A 38 -3.84 -2.75 -9.08
CA ASP A 38 -4.66 -3.94 -8.82
C ASP A 38 -3.84 -5.22 -9.07
N THR A 39 -3.52 -5.92 -7.98
CA THR A 39 -2.77 -7.18 -8.00
C THR A 39 -3.64 -8.42 -8.20
N GLY A 40 -4.96 -8.26 -8.33
CA GLY A 40 -5.89 -9.35 -8.62
C GLY A 40 -7.23 -9.32 -7.89
N ASN A 41 -7.67 -8.19 -7.34
CA ASN A 41 -9.04 -8.04 -6.84
C ASN A 41 -10.04 -8.12 -8.01
N ASN A 42 -9.82 -7.33 -9.07
CA ASN A 42 -10.60 -7.39 -10.31
C ASN A 42 -9.78 -7.93 -11.49
N GLY A 43 -8.45 -7.84 -11.42
CA GLY A 43 -7.55 -8.39 -12.43
C GLY A 43 -6.15 -7.81 -12.31
N ARG A 44 -5.30 -8.07 -13.30
CA ARG A 44 -3.97 -7.47 -13.43
C ARG A 44 -3.87 -6.75 -14.77
N TRP A 45 -3.47 -5.49 -14.74
CA TRP A 45 -3.54 -4.59 -15.89
C TRP A 45 -2.16 -4.25 -16.44
N THR A 46 -1.42 -5.29 -16.84
CA THR A 46 -0.13 -5.15 -17.54
C THR A 46 -0.28 -5.51 -19.02
N TRP A 47 0.64 -5.02 -19.85
CA TRP A 47 0.62 -5.24 -21.31
C TRP A 47 0.64 -6.72 -21.72
N ASP A 48 1.14 -7.59 -20.85
CA ASP A 48 1.32 -9.03 -21.07
C ASP A 48 0.32 -9.90 -20.29
N SER A 49 -0.76 -9.31 -19.79
CA SER A 49 -1.81 -10.01 -19.02
C SER A 49 -1.32 -10.65 -17.71
N GLY A 50 -0.26 -10.10 -17.11
CA GLY A 50 0.11 -10.36 -15.72
C GLY A 50 1.45 -11.09 -15.50
N GLN A 51 2.25 -11.33 -16.55
CA GLN A 51 3.57 -11.96 -16.38
C GLN A 51 4.56 -10.99 -15.71
N ASN A 52 4.46 -9.71 -16.03
CA ASN A 52 5.21 -8.64 -15.37
C ASN A 52 4.51 -8.15 -14.09
N LYS A 53 5.34 -7.64 -13.18
CA LYS A 53 4.90 -7.06 -11.90
C LYS A 53 4.50 -5.60 -12.07
N LEU A 54 3.42 -5.21 -11.39
CA LEU A 54 3.09 -3.81 -11.16
C LEU A 54 4.15 -3.14 -10.25
N TYR A 55 4.13 -1.81 -10.20
CA TYR A 55 5.13 -1.06 -9.46
C TYR A 55 5.09 -1.36 -7.95
N ASP A 56 3.90 -1.56 -7.39
CA ASP A 56 3.66 -1.85 -5.98
C ASP A 56 4.14 -3.25 -5.59
N GLU A 57 4.03 -4.23 -6.50
CA GLU A 57 4.62 -5.55 -6.32
C GLU A 57 6.14 -5.55 -6.40
N GLN A 58 6.72 -4.76 -7.32
CA GLN A 58 8.16 -4.57 -7.37
C GLN A 58 8.66 -3.89 -6.08
N LEU A 59 7.90 -2.93 -5.55
CA LEU A 59 8.20 -2.26 -4.30
C LEU A 59 8.11 -3.20 -3.09
N ALA A 60 7.07 -4.04 -3.06
CA ALA A 60 6.90 -5.06 -2.04
C ALA A 60 8.07 -6.04 -2.05
N GLU A 61 8.48 -6.52 -3.23
CA GLU A 61 9.65 -7.41 -3.37
C GLU A 61 10.94 -6.71 -2.93
N LEU A 62 11.17 -5.46 -3.35
CA LEU A 62 12.37 -4.70 -3.01
C LEU A 62 12.55 -4.54 -1.50
N TYR A 63 11.46 -4.33 -0.76
CA TYR A 63 11.48 -4.18 0.69
C TYR A 63 11.16 -5.46 1.47
N GLY A 64 10.96 -6.59 0.80
CA GLY A 64 10.62 -7.86 1.45
C GLY A 64 9.27 -7.87 2.16
N LEU A 65 8.30 -7.09 1.65
CA LEU A 65 6.95 -6.94 2.20
C LEU A 65 5.97 -7.92 1.56
N ALA A 66 4.96 -8.34 2.32
CA ALA A 66 3.84 -9.10 1.77
C ALA A 66 2.85 -8.16 1.10
N LEU A 67 2.46 -8.48 -0.14
CA LEU A 67 1.41 -7.80 -0.87
C LEU A 67 0.58 -8.83 -1.65
N SER A 68 -0.72 -8.88 -1.38
CA SER A 68 -1.68 -9.74 -2.06
C SER A 68 -3.05 -9.04 -2.10
N PRO A 69 -3.96 -9.43 -3.01
CA PRO A 69 -5.26 -8.79 -3.11
C PRO A 69 -6.11 -9.00 -1.85
N SER A 70 -6.85 -7.97 -1.48
CA SER A 70 -7.74 -7.92 -0.33
C SER A 70 -8.83 -9.00 -0.37
N SER A 71 -9.28 -9.39 -1.56
CA SER A 71 -10.20 -10.52 -1.79
C SER A 71 -9.66 -11.86 -1.28
N ASN A 72 -8.33 -12.01 -1.20
CA ASN A 72 -7.64 -13.16 -0.62
C ASN A 72 -7.09 -12.87 0.79
N GLY A 73 -7.60 -11.82 1.45
CA GLY A 73 -7.20 -11.42 2.79
C GLY A 73 -5.92 -10.57 2.85
N GLY A 74 -5.39 -10.12 1.72
CA GLY A 74 -4.18 -9.29 1.65
C GLY A 74 -4.38 -7.81 2.01
N SER A 75 -3.36 -7.01 1.72
CA SER A 75 -3.27 -5.57 2.03
C SER A 75 -3.37 -4.67 0.79
N ASN A 76 -3.56 -5.24 -0.40
CA ASN A 76 -3.85 -4.49 -1.61
C ASN A 76 -5.37 -4.45 -1.84
N TYR A 77 -5.98 -3.29 -1.62
CA TYR A 77 -7.41 -3.03 -1.82
C TYR A 77 -7.71 -2.44 -3.21
N ALA A 78 -6.68 -2.12 -4.00
CA ALA A 78 -6.87 -1.54 -5.31
C ALA A 78 -7.64 -2.48 -6.23
N ALA A 79 -8.57 -1.91 -6.99
CA ALA A 79 -9.47 -2.68 -7.85
C ALA A 79 -9.59 -1.99 -9.21
N GLY A 80 -9.41 -2.76 -10.28
CA GLY A 80 -9.53 -2.27 -11.64
C GLY A 80 -10.86 -1.55 -11.88
N GLY A 81 -10.79 -0.31 -12.40
CA GLY A 81 -11.95 0.55 -12.64
C GLY A 81 -12.36 1.40 -11.43
N ALA A 82 -11.64 1.34 -10.31
CA ALA A 82 -11.97 2.14 -9.14
C ALA A 82 -11.90 3.65 -9.43
N THR A 83 -12.89 4.37 -8.91
CA THR A 83 -12.93 5.84 -8.92
C THR A 83 -12.68 6.40 -7.52
N ALA A 84 -12.51 7.71 -7.39
CA ALA A 84 -12.31 8.31 -6.06
C ALA A 84 -13.51 8.10 -5.14
N THR A 85 -14.73 8.08 -5.71
CA THR A 85 -15.99 8.07 -4.96
C THR A 85 -17.05 7.19 -5.61
N PRO A 86 -18.06 6.69 -4.86
CA PRO A 86 -19.04 5.74 -5.40
C PRO A 86 -19.99 6.31 -6.46
N GLU A 87 -20.06 7.65 -6.65
CA GLU A 87 -21.00 8.27 -7.60
C GLU A 87 -20.69 7.92 -9.06
N LEU A 88 -19.42 7.66 -9.39
CA LEU A 88 -19.00 7.24 -10.73
C LEU A 88 -18.93 5.73 -10.87
N ASN A 89 -18.48 5.03 -9.83
CA ASN A 89 -18.46 3.57 -9.77
C ASN A 89 -18.81 3.08 -8.35
N PRO A 90 -20.07 2.68 -8.10
CA PRO A 90 -20.51 2.27 -6.77
C PRO A 90 -20.00 0.88 -6.37
N GLN A 91 -19.50 0.08 -7.32
CA GLN A 91 -18.92 -1.23 -7.05
C GLN A 91 -17.45 -1.12 -6.63
N ASP A 92 -16.68 -0.31 -7.35
CA ASP A 92 -15.25 -0.11 -7.10
C ASP A 92 -14.93 1.37 -6.92
N ASN A 93 -14.59 1.73 -5.68
CA ASN A 93 -14.15 3.09 -5.35
C ASN A 93 -13.22 3.09 -4.14
N THR A 94 -12.31 4.06 -4.11
CA THR A 94 -11.29 4.16 -3.06
C THR A 94 -11.85 4.58 -1.71
N ALA A 95 -12.97 5.30 -1.65
CA ALA A 95 -13.65 5.61 -0.39
C ALA A 95 -14.08 4.32 0.35
N ASP A 96 -14.62 3.35 -0.38
CA ASP A 96 -14.98 2.04 0.17
C ASP A 96 -13.78 1.19 0.51
N GLN A 97 -12.72 1.22 -0.30
CA GLN A 97 -11.46 0.54 0.01
C GLN A 97 -10.85 1.04 1.33
N VAL A 98 -10.81 2.35 1.56
CA VAL A 98 -10.34 2.95 2.83
C VAL A 98 -11.21 2.49 3.99
N ARG A 99 -12.54 2.54 3.83
CA ARG A 99 -13.48 2.09 4.87
C ARG A 99 -13.28 0.62 5.22
N GLN A 100 -13.09 -0.24 4.23
CA GLN A 100 -12.83 -1.67 4.43
C GLN A 100 -11.50 -1.90 5.15
N TRP A 101 -10.44 -1.19 4.74
CA TRP A 101 -9.14 -1.25 5.41
C TRP A 101 -9.24 -0.82 6.87
N LEU A 102 -9.86 0.33 7.17
CA LEU A 102 -10.07 0.80 8.54
C LEU A 102 -10.86 -0.22 9.38
N ALA A 103 -11.91 -0.82 8.82
CA ALA A 103 -12.68 -1.85 9.52
C ALA A 103 -11.83 -3.08 9.84
N LYS A 104 -10.96 -3.51 8.91
CA LYS A 104 -10.08 -4.67 9.09
C LYS A 104 -8.97 -4.43 10.11
N THR A 105 -8.46 -3.20 10.20
CA THR A 105 -7.36 -2.85 11.11
C THR A 105 -7.83 -2.29 12.46
N GLY A 106 -9.14 -2.21 12.70
CA GLY A 106 -9.68 -1.61 13.91
C GLY A 106 -9.42 -0.10 13.99
N GLY A 107 -9.33 0.57 12.83
CA GLY A 107 -9.11 2.01 12.71
C GLY A 107 -7.68 2.45 13.00
N LYS A 108 -6.70 1.55 12.94
CA LYS A 108 -5.30 1.83 13.24
C LYS A 108 -4.39 1.44 12.10
N ALA A 109 -3.56 2.37 11.67
CA ALA A 109 -2.43 2.10 10.81
C ALA A 109 -1.23 1.58 11.61
N ASP A 110 -0.35 0.92 10.88
CA ASP A 110 1.02 0.69 11.29
C ASP A 110 1.82 1.98 11.05
N HIS A 111 2.38 2.52 12.14
CA HIS A 111 3.17 3.75 12.09
C HIS A 111 4.45 3.59 11.24
N ASN A 112 4.97 2.37 11.10
CA ASN A 112 6.14 2.11 10.25
C ASN A 112 5.71 1.55 8.88
N GLY A 113 4.42 1.59 8.55
CA GLY A 113 3.88 1.11 7.29
C GLY A 113 4.08 2.09 6.14
N LEU A 114 4.24 1.53 4.95
CA LEU A 114 4.13 2.24 3.68
C LEU A 114 2.69 2.15 3.17
N TYR A 115 2.10 3.30 2.84
CA TYR A 115 0.75 3.39 2.30
C TYR A 115 0.81 4.02 0.92
N ILE A 116 0.08 3.47 -0.04
CA ILE A 116 -0.05 4.04 -1.38
C ILE A 116 -1.52 4.30 -1.65
N HIS A 117 -1.84 5.53 -2.05
CA HIS A 117 -3.17 5.93 -2.49
C HIS A 117 -3.06 6.52 -3.89
N TRP A 118 -3.46 5.76 -4.91
CA TRP A 118 -3.37 6.19 -6.30
C TRP A 118 -4.69 5.99 -7.03
N VAL A 119 -5.36 7.10 -7.35
CA VAL A 119 -6.65 7.12 -8.03
C VAL A 119 -6.80 8.38 -8.89
N GLY A 120 -7.79 8.38 -9.77
CA GLY A 120 -8.26 9.54 -10.52
C GLY A 120 -8.24 9.35 -12.03
N GLY A 121 -7.55 8.31 -12.54
CA GLY A 121 -7.55 7.99 -13.97
C GLY A 121 -8.94 7.67 -14.50
N ASN A 122 -9.69 6.82 -13.78
CA ASN A 122 -11.07 6.48 -14.15
C ASN A 122 -12.03 7.68 -14.00
N ASP A 123 -11.80 8.55 -13.03
CA ASP A 123 -12.55 9.80 -12.85
C ASP A 123 -12.33 10.75 -14.04
N LEU A 124 -11.09 10.91 -14.50
CA LEU A 124 -10.80 11.73 -15.68
C LEU A 124 -11.34 11.11 -16.97
N ALA A 125 -11.33 9.78 -17.10
CA ALA A 125 -12.00 9.10 -18.21
C ALA A 125 -13.51 9.42 -18.23
N ALA A 126 -14.16 9.44 -17.06
CA ALA A 126 -15.55 9.86 -16.93
C ALA A 126 -15.75 11.37 -17.22
N ALA A 127 -14.79 12.21 -16.84
CA ALA A 127 -14.80 13.64 -17.15
C ALA A 127 -14.73 13.91 -18.66
N ILE A 128 -13.88 13.17 -19.39
CA ILE A 128 -13.79 13.23 -20.87
C ILE A 128 -15.13 12.85 -21.51
N ALA A 129 -15.78 11.80 -21.00
CA ALA A 129 -17.09 11.38 -21.48
C ALA A 129 -18.23 12.36 -21.13
N ARG A 130 -18.00 13.28 -20.17
CA ARG A 130 -19.00 14.26 -19.68
C ARG A 130 -18.40 15.68 -19.61
N PRO A 131 -18.09 16.33 -20.74
CA PRO A 131 -17.34 17.60 -20.75
C PRO A 131 -17.98 18.73 -19.92
N ALA A 132 -19.32 18.81 -19.88
CA ALA A 132 -20.04 19.80 -19.08
C ALA A 132 -19.83 19.65 -17.56
N MET A 133 -19.45 18.46 -17.10
CA MET A 133 -19.18 18.14 -15.69
C MET A 133 -17.69 17.93 -15.41
N ALA A 134 -16.81 18.08 -16.41
CA ALA A 134 -15.42 17.66 -16.31
C ALA A 134 -14.69 18.31 -15.13
N GLN A 135 -14.83 19.64 -14.97
CA GLN A 135 -14.21 20.38 -13.87
C GLN A 135 -14.73 19.92 -12.50
N GLN A 136 -16.03 19.63 -12.40
CA GLN A 136 -16.64 19.15 -11.17
C GLN A 136 -16.13 17.75 -10.83
N ILE A 137 -16.08 16.84 -11.81
CA ILE A 137 -15.59 15.47 -11.62
C ILE A 137 -14.12 15.48 -11.18
N ALA A 138 -13.26 16.21 -11.89
CA ALA A 138 -11.84 16.32 -11.55
C ALA A 138 -11.63 16.93 -10.15
N GLY A 139 -12.37 18.00 -9.83
CA GLY A 139 -12.30 18.65 -8.51
C GLY A 139 -12.78 17.74 -7.37
N ASN A 140 -13.89 17.01 -7.58
CA ASN A 140 -14.41 16.05 -6.61
C ASN A 140 -13.43 14.88 -6.40
N SER A 141 -12.82 14.39 -7.47
CA SER A 141 -11.84 13.31 -7.42
C SER A 141 -10.63 13.70 -6.56
N ALA A 142 -10.01 14.84 -6.85
CA ALA A 142 -8.87 15.35 -6.09
C ALA A 142 -9.21 15.64 -4.62
N THR A 143 -10.37 16.26 -4.36
CA THR A 143 -10.82 16.55 -2.99
C THR A 143 -11.04 15.26 -2.20
N SER A 144 -11.65 14.26 -2.82
CA SER A 144 -11.97 12.99 -2.17
C SER A 144 -10.72 12.16 -1.90
N ALA A 145 -9.78 12.11 -2.84
CA ALA A 145 -8.48 11.49 -2.63
C ALA A 145 -7.72 12.14 -1.45
N ALA A 146 -7.72 13.48 -1.36
CA ALA A 146 -7.10 14.19 -0.26
C ALA A 146 -7.75 13.87 1.10
N VAL A 147 -9.09 13.81 1.17
CA VAL A 147 -9.82 13.41 2.39
C VAL A 147 -9.44 11.98 2.80
N GLN A 148 -9.39 11.06 1.84
CA GLN A 148 -9.06 9.66 2.09
C GLN A 148 -7.61 9.48 2.59
N VAL A 149 -6.66 10.23 2.03
CA VAL A 149 -5.29 10.31 2.55
C VAL A 149 -5.28 10.83 3.98
N GLY A 150 -6.09 11.85 4.29
CA GLY A 150 -6.30 12.33 5.66
C GLY A 150 -6.75 11.23 6.61
N LEU A 151 -7.67 10.36 6.20
CA LEU A 151 -8.12 9.21 7.01
C LEU A 151 -6.99 8.20 7.29
N LEU A 152 -6.07 7.98 6.35
CA LEU A 152 -4.91 7.12 6.59
C LEU A 152 -3.97 7.74 7.63
N LEU A 153 -3.72 9.04 7.52
CA LEU A 153 -2.87 9.79 8.46
C LEU A 153 -3.50 9.86 9.86
N ASP A 154 -4.80 10.11 9.96
CA ASP A 154 -5.54 10.14 11.23
C ASP A 154 -5.55 8.76 11.92
N ALA A 155 -5.51 7.67 11.14
CA ALA A 155 -5.36 6.31 11.66
C ALA A 155 -3.93 6.01 12.14
N GLY A 156 -2.95 6.88 11.86
CA GLY A 156 -1.56 6.78 12.31
C GLY A 156 -0.56 6.30 11.25
N ALA A 157 -0.88 6.41 9.96
CA ALA A 157 0.03 6.01 8.89
C ALA A 157 1.32 6.82 8.91
N GLY A 158 2.48 6.16 8.85
CA GLY A 158 3.79 6.82 8.88
C GLY A 158 4.15 7.52 7.57
N LEU A 159 4.05 6.80 6.45
CA LEU A 159 4.33 7.32 5.11
C LEU A 159 3.18 7.00 4.16
N VAL A 160 2.60 8.04 3.55
CA VAL A 160 1.60 7.91 2.48
C VAL A 160 2.16 8.48 1.18
N VAL A 161 2.27 7.64 0.16
CA VAL A 161 2.63 8.00 -1.21
C VAL A 161 1.34 8.23 -1.99
N VAL A 162 1.22 9.41 -2.60
CA VAL A 162 0.02 9.84 -3.33
C VAL A 162 0.44 10.29 -4.73
N PRO A 163 0.57 9.36 -5.69
CA PRO A 163 0.90 9.75 -7.06
C PRO A 163 -0.26 10.56 -7.67
N ASN A 164 0.08 11.50 -8.54
CA ASN A 164 -0.93 12.22 -9.32
C ASN A 164 -1.49 11.33 -10.43
N VAL A 165 -2.58 11.76 -11.06
CA VAL A 165 -3.10 11.10 -12.25
C VAL A 165 -2.03 11.19 -13.36
N PRO A 166 -1.73 10.08 -14.07
CA PRO A 166 -0.86 10.12 -15.24
C PRO A 166 -1.34 11.14 -16.27
N ASP A 167 -0.41 11.63 -17.09
CA ASP A 167 -0.78 12.47 -18.23
C ASP A 167 -1.61 11.65 -19.23
N ILE A 168 -2.78 12.18 -19.59
CA ILE A 168 -3.77 11.54 -20.46
C ILE A 168 -4.02 12.34 -21.75
N SER A 169 -3.14 13.30 -22.06
CA SER A 169 -3.23 14.15 -23.25
C SER A 169 -3.02 13.40 -24.57
#